data_AF-A0A218WK64-F1
#
_entry.id   AF-A0A218WK64-F1
#
_cell.length_a   1.000
_cell.length_b   1.000
_cell.length_c   1.000
_cell.angle_alpha   90.00
_cell.angle_beta   90.00
_cell.angle_gamma   90.00
#
_symmetry.space_group_name_H-M   'P 1'
#
loop_
_entity.id
_entity.type
_entity.pdbx_description
1 polymer ?
#
loop_
_entity_poly.entity_id
_entity_poly.type
_entity_poly.pdbx_seq_one_letter_code
_entity_poly.pdbx_strand_id
1 'polypeptide(L)'
;MAKPVSLPMLLLLAFALVTGKFLGMANAGICVEDMGPCDRMCGSICKLAHRGGQGMCSDVSNQKVCKCFHECAISSSPSNKA
;
A
#
# COMPACT_ATOMS: atom_id res chain seq x y z
N MET A 1 13.28 -25.84 -41.29
CA MET A 1 12.74 -27.10 -40.69
C MET A 1 12.07 -26.74 -39.37
N ALA A 2 10.74 -26.65 -39.34
CA ALA A 2 9.99 -26.38 -38.11
C ALA A 2 9.69 -27.71 -37.41
N LYS A 3 10.04 -27.85 -36.13
CA LYS A 3 9.71 -29.03 -35.34
C LYS A 3 8.23 -28.97 -34.96
N PRO A 4 7.47 -30.09 -35.05
CA PRO A 4 6.06 -30.09 -34.69
C PRO A 4 5.93 -29.75 -33.20
N VAL A 5 5.19 -28.67 -32.92
CA VAL A 5 4.86 -28.28 -31.55
C VAL A 5 3.83 -29.29 -31.05
N SER A 6 4.20 -30.09 -30.06
CA SER A 6 3.31 -31.10 -29.52
C SER A 6 2.17 -30.45 -28.73
N LEU A 7 0.99 -31.08 -28.75
CA LEU A 7 -0.17 -30.64 -27.98
C LEU A 7 0.13 -30.34 -26.49
N PRO A 8 0.94 -31.15 -25.76
CA PRO A 8 1.32 -30.80 -24.39
C PRO A 8 2.21 -29.55 -24.30
N MET A 9 3.03 -29.27 -25.31
CA MET A 9 3.83 -28.06 -25.38
C MET A 9 2.96 -26.82 -25.58
N LEU A 10 1.88 -26.94 -26.37
CA LEU A 10 0.90 -25.87 -26.55
C LEU A 10 0.11 -25.58 -25.27
N LEU A 11 -0.28 -26.64 -24.53
CA LEU A 11 -0.93 -26.53 -23.23
C LEU A 11 -0.03 -25.83 -22.20
N LEU A 12 1.24 -26.22 -22.10
CA LEU A 12 2.19 -25.59 -21.17
C LEU A 12 2.39 -24.09 -21.46
N LEU A 13 2.44 -23.70 -22.73
CA LEU A 13 2.51 -22.29 -23.13
C LEU A 13 1.23 -21.53 -22.74
N ALA A 14 0.05 -22.13 -22.94
CA ALA A 14 -1.22 -21.53 -22.53
C ALA A 14 -1.29 -21.36 -20.99
N PHE A 15 -0.87 -22.36 -20.22
CA PHE A 15 -0.82 -22.28 -18.76
C PHE A 15 0.16 -21.21 -18.27
N ALA A 16 1.33 -21.09 -18.88
CA ALA A 16 2.33 -20.07 -18.52
C ALA A 16 1.83 -18.63 -18.80
N LEU A 17 1.02 -18.43 -19.85
CA LEU A 17 0.40 -17.13 -20.13
C LEU A 17 -0.69 -16.76 -19.11
N VAL A 18 -1.40 -17.74 -18.55
CA VAL A 18 -2.46 -17.53 -17.55
C VAL A 18 -1.86 -17.23 -16.17
N THR A 19 -0.80 -17.92 -15.76
CA THR A 19 -0.18 -17.73 -14.44
C THR A 19 0.69 -16.47 -14.35
N GLY A 20 1.23 -15.98 -15.48
CA GLY A 20 2.07 -14.78 -15.54
C GLY A 20 1.36 -13.43 -15.27
N LYS A 21 0.04 -13.42 -15.08
CA LYS A 21 -0.76 -12.19 -14.85
C LYS A 21 -1.07 -11.90 -13.38
N PHE A 22 -0.65 -12.74 -12.44
CA PHE A 22 -1.01 -12.60 -11.02
C PHE A 22 0.09 -12.01 -10.12
N LEU A 23 1.17 -11.48 -10.68
CA LEU A 23 2.15 -10.71 -9.90
C LEU A 23 1.64 -9.27 -9.69
N GLY A 24 1.08 -9.03 -8.50
CA GLY A 24 1.27 -7.75 -7.82
C GLY A 24 0.07 -6.82 -7.75
N MET A 25 -1.03 -7.25 -7.12
CA MET A 25 -1.81 -6.31 -6.31
C MET A 25 -1.16 -6.24 -4.94
N ALA A 26 -0.05 -5.51 -4.85
CA ALA A 26 0.41 -5.01 -3.57
C ALA A 26 -0.65 -4.00 -3.12
N ASN A 27 -1.56 -4.42 -2.24
CA ASN A 27 -2.42 -3.48 -1.55
C ASN A 27 -1.49 -2.57 -0.74
N ALA A 28 -1.26 -1.35 -1.21
CA ALA A 28 -0.66 -0.31 -0.39
C ALA A 28 -1.62 -0.10 0.78
N GLY A 29 -1.28 -0.65 1.94
CA GLY A 29 -2.06 -0.44 3.16
C GLY A 29 -2.10 1.04 3.50
N ILE A 30 -3.10 1.45 4.27
CA ILE A 30 -3.11 2.80 4.86
C ILE A 30 -2.38 2.73 6.20
N CYS A 31 -1.33 3.54 6.32
CA CYS A 31 -0.59 3.75 7.55
C CYS A 31 -1.17 4.95 8.29
N VAL A 32 -1.14 4.87 9.62
CA VAL A 32 -1.59 5.95 10.51
C VAL A 32 -0.44 6.35 11.42
N GLU A 33 -0.03 7.61 11.31
CA GLU A 33 1.04 8.19 12.13
C GLU A 33 0.51 9.29 13.05
N ASP A 34 1.08 9.39 14.24
CA ASP A 34 0.83 10.46 15.20
C ASP A 34 1.77 11.63 14.93
N MET A 35 1.22 12.77 14.49
CA MET A 35 1.96 13.99 14.17
C MET A 35 2.04 14.97 15.35
N GLY A 36 1.59 14.56 16.55
CA GLY A 36 1.59 15.37 17.76
C GLY A 36 0.24 16.07 18.03
N PRO A 37 0.24 17.27 18.64
CA PRO A 37 -0.99 18.00 18.97
C PRO A 37 -1.81 18.33 17.72
N CYS A 38 -3.14 18.27 17.84
CA CYS A 38 -4.02 18.75 16.79
C CYS A 38 -3.99 20.28 16.70
N ASP A 39 -3.66 20.79 15.51
CA ASP A 39 -3.81 22.18 15.15
C ASP A 39 -4.44 22.33 13.74
N ARG A 40 -4.59 23.58 13.27
CA ARG A 40 -5.09 23.86 11.91
C ARG A 40 -4.12 23.44 10.81
N MET A 41 -2.85 23.17 11.15
CA MET A 41 -1.80 22.77 10.23
C MET A 41 -1.69 21.24 10.07
N CYS A 42 -2.36 20.45 10.91
CA CYS A 42 -2.36 18.99 10.89
C CYS A 42 -2.46 18.39 9.46
N GLY A 43 -3.42 18.86 8.66
CA GLY A 43 -3.59 18.42 7.27
C GLY A 43 -2.42 18.81 6.36
N SER A 44 -1.88 20.02 6.52
CA SER A 44 -0.75 20.52 5.73
C SER A 44 0.56 19.83 6.09
N ILE A 45 0.81 19.61 7.38
CA ILE A 45 2.00 18.89 7.89
C ILE A 45 1.97 17.45 7.38
N CYS A 46 0.81 16.78 7.47
CA CYS A 46 0.65 15.42 6.95
C CYS A 46 0.92 15.35 5.45
N LYS A 47 0.40 16.30 4.65
CA LYS A 47 0.68 16.37 3.20
C LYS A 47 2.12 16.73 2.85
N LEU A 48 2.80 17.46 3.72
CA LEU A 48 4.21 17.81 3.57
C LEU A 48 5.12 16.62 3.85
N ALA A 49 4.80 15.83 4.88
CA ALA A 49 5.54 14.64 5.26
C ALA A 49 5.28 13.46 4.29
N HIS A 50 4.01 13.27 3.89
CA HIS A 50 3.57 12.16 3.07
C HIS A 50 2.82 12.63 1.83
N ARG A 51 3.30 12.23 0.65
CA ARG A 51 2.65 12.56 -0.62
C ARG A 51 1.26 11.91 -0.67
N GLY A 52 0.22 12.73 -0.76
CA GLY A 52 -1.17 12.26 -0.74
C GLY A 52 -1.72 11.95 0.65
N GLY A 53 -0.96 12.24 1.72
CA GLY A 53 -1.40 12.06 3.08
C GLY A 53 -2.59 12.95 3.45
N GLN A 54 -3.41 12.50 4.39
CA GLN A 54 -4.54 13.21 4.93
C GLN A 54 -4.45 13.30 6.46
N GLY A 55 -4.35 14.53 6.98
CA GLY A 55 -4.33 14.78 8.43
C GLY A 55 -5.75 14.93 8.98
N MET A 56 -6.04 14.28 10.11
CA MET A 56 -7.29 14.40 10.84
C MET A 56 -7.03 14.50 12.33
N CYS A 57 -7.77 15.37 13.02
CA CYS A 57 -7.70 15.46 14.46
C CYS A 57 -8.59 14.40 15.12
N SER A 58 -8.01 13.63 16.02
CA SER A 58 -8.70 12.59 16.79
C SER A 58 -8.57 12.88 18.28
N ASP A 59 -9.65 12.66 19.02
CA ASP A 59 -9.66 12.76 20.47
C ASP A 59 -9.18 11.42 21.06
N VAL A 60 -7.96 11.40 21.62
CA VAL A 60 -7.36 10.24 22.28
C VAL A 60 -7.10 10.60 23.73
N SER A 61 -7.75 9.91 24.67
CA SER A 61 -7.56 10.10 26.12
C SER A 61 -7.69 11.58 26.57
N ASN A 62 -8.75 12.27 26.14
CA ASN A 62 -8.99 13.71 26.37
C ASN A 62 -7.96 14.67 25.77
N GLN A 63 -7.10 14.21 24.87
CA GLN A 63 -6.18 15.05 24.10
C GLN A 63 -6.52 14.98 22.61
N LYS A 64 -6.59 16.15 21.95
CA LYS A 64 -6.71 16.19 20.49
C LYS A 64 -5.34 15.98 19.86
N VAL A 65 -5.15 14.85 19.19
CA VAL A 65 -3.93 14.49 18.48
C VAL A 65 -4.16 14.56 16.97
N CYS A 66 -3.14 14.98 16.23
CA CYS A 66 -3.13 14.95 14.78
C CYS A 66 -2.73 13.55 14.30
N LYS A 67 -3.66 12.84 13.65
CA LYS A 67 -3.42 11.57 12.98
C LYS A 67 -3.21 11.82 11.49
N CYS A 68 -2.12 11.31 10.92
CA CYS A 68 -1.84 11.37 9.49
C CYS A 68 -2.08 10.01 8.85
N PHE A 69 -3.02 9.96 7.91
CA PHE A 69 -3.35 8.79 7.12
C PHE A 69 -2.60 8.89 5.80
N HIS A 70 -1.77 7.92 5.46
CA HIS A 70 -1.02 7.93 4.20
C HIS A 70 -0.87 6.51 3.66
N GLU A 71 -0.58 6.38 2.37
CA GLU A 71 -0.19 5.09 1.81
C GLU A 71 1.12 4.64 2.47
N CYS A 72 1.11 3.44 3.03
CA CYS A 72 2.33 2.82 3.52
C CYS A 72 3.31 2.71 2.35
N ALA A 73 4.55 3.16 2.54
CA ALA A 73 5.62 2.75 1.64
C ALA A 73 5.63 1.21 1.61
N ILE A 74 5.83 0.61 0.45
CA ILE A 74 6.04 -0.85 0.30
C ILE A 74 7.44 -1.15 0.88
N SER A 75 7.58 -0.96 2.18
CA SER A 75 8.68 -1.40 2.98
C SER A 75 8.32 -2.81 3.41
N SER A 76 9.23 -3.75 3.18
CA SER A 76 9.19 -5.14 3.63
C SER A 76 9.19 -5.31 5.16
N SER A 77 8.51 -4.44 5.89
CA SER A 77 8.40 -4.47 7.35
C SER A 77 6.95 -4.69 7.76
N PRO A 78 6.65 -5.75 8.51
CA PRO A 78 5.31 -6.01 9.01
C PRO A 78 4.96 -4.89 10.00
N SER A 79 4.06 -3.99 9.61
CA SER A 79 3.43 -3.07 10.54
C SER A 79 2.41 -3.84 11.38
N ASN A 80 2.93 -4.70 12.26
CA ASN A 80 2.22 -5.09 13.47
C ASN A 80 2.12 -3.84 14.35
N LYS A 81 0.91 -3.35 14.57
CA LYS A 81 0.58 -2.69 15.84
C LYS A 81 -0.87 -3.01 16.21
N ALA A 82 -0.93 -3.87 17.24
CA ALA A 82 -1.92 -4.12 18.28
C ALA A 82 -3.29 -3.42 18.18
#